data_AF-A0A158FKR1-F1
#
_entry.id   AF-A0A158FKR1-F1
#
_cell.length_a   1.000
_cell.length_b   1.000
_cell.length_c   1.000
_cell.angle_alpha   90.00
_cell.angle_beta   90.00
_cell.angle_gamma   90.00
#
_symmetry.space_group_name_H-M   'P 1'
#
loop_
_entity.id
_entity.type
_entity.pdbx_description
1 polymer ?
#
loop_
_entity_poly.entity_id
_entity_poly.type
_entity_poly.pdbx_seq_one_letter_code
_entity_poly.pdbx_strand_id
1 'polypeptide(L)'
;MKKLILALACLSALAGCNDADVASRNLSKAADNFEINRRVVFYNGITGEYMLSIEGLCSLGNADKNREVTITCKTGPSSFKKHFLGLSDNVTYFVEQLDGANVSTYHYKVVFKPSVIVPDVSVK
;
A
#
# COMPACT_ATOMS: atom_id res chain seq x y z
N MET A 1 15.59 -35.91 -21.42
CA MET A 1 14.83 -34.88 -22.17
C MET A 1 13.62 -34.35 -21.42
N LYS A 2 12.70 -35.18 -20.90
CA LYS A 2 11.54 -34.71 -20.09
C LYS A 2 11.91 -33.84 -18.86
N LYS A 3 13.01 -34.17 -18.16
CA LYS A 3 13.52 -33.39 -17.01
C LYS A 3 14.08 -32.01 -17.39
N LEU A 4 14.57 -31.84 -18.63
CA LEU A 4 15.15 -30.59 -19.12
C LEU A 4 14.04 -29.59 -19.52
N ILE A 5 12.95 -30.10 -20.10
CA ILE A 5 11.76 -29.31 -20.47
C ILE A 5 11.07 -28.75 -19.22
N LEU A 6 10.99 -29.55 -18.14
CA LEU A 6 10.40 -29.11 -16.87
C LEU A 6 11.25 -28.03 -16.18
N ALA A 7 12.58 -28.11 -16.27
CA ALA A 7 13.48 -27.08 -15.74
C ALA A 7 13.38 -25.77 -16.54
N LEU A 8 13.27 -25.85 -17.87
CA LEU A 8 13.17 -24.66 -18.73
C LEU A 8 11.81 -23.95 -18.57
N ALA A 9 10.73 -24.72 -18.35
CA ALA A 9 9.40 -24.18 -18.04
C ALA A 9 9.37 -23.45 -16.68
N CYS A 10 10.11 -23.95 -15.69
CA CYS A 10 10.27 -23.26 -14.40
C CYS A 10 11.05 -21.94 -14.54
N LEU A 11 12.06 -21.84 -15.40
CA LEU A 11 12.79 -20.58 -15.61
C LEU A 11 11.94 -19.49 -16.28
N SER A 12 11.05 -19.86 -17.21
CA SER A 12 10.11 -18.90 -17.83
C SER A 12 9.05 -18.36 -16.86
N ALA A 13 8.77 -19.07 -15.78
CA ALA A 13 7.83 -18.62 -14.75
C ALA A 13 8.39 -17.50 -13.86
N LEU A 14 9.70 -17.24 -13.89
CA LEU A 14 10.33 -16.13 -13.15
C LEU A 14 10.39 -14.80 -13.92
N ALA A 15 9.96 -14.76 -15.19
CA ALA A 15 10.01 -13.55 -16.04
C ALA A 15 8.77 -12.63 -15.90
N GLY A 16 7.93 -12.83 -14.89
CA GLY A 16 6.55 -12.35 -14.87
C GLY A 16 6.26 -11.02 -14.17
N CYS A 17 7.17 -10.04 -14.17
CA CYS A 17 6.83 -8.69 -13.69
C CYS A 17 7.27 -7.67 -14.70
N ASN A 18 6.30 -6.99 -15.32
CA ASN A 18 6.60 -5.84 -16.16
C ASN A 18 6.99 -4.64 -15.27
N ASP A 19 7.57 -3.61 -15.88
CA ASP A 19 8.01 -2.41 -15.17
C ASP A 19 6.87 -1.72 -14.40
N ALA A 20 5.64 -1.80 -14.90
CA ALA A 20 4.47 -1.22 -14.24
C ALA A 20 4.14 -1.95 -12.92
N ASP A 21 4.25 -3.28 -12.88
CA ASP A 21 4.07 -4.07 -11.66
C ASP A 21 5.15 -3.74 -10.63
N VAL A 22 6.40 -3.52 -11.08
CA VAL A 22 7.51 -3.12 -10.22
C VAL A 22 7.28 -1.72 -9.65
N ALA A 23 6.92 -0.76 -10.50
CA ALA A 23 6.59 0.60 -10.09
C ALA A 23 5.43 0.62 -9.08
N SER A 24 4.35 -0.11 -9.37
CA SER A 24 3.17 -0.24 -8.50
C SER A 24 3.55 -0.77 -7.12
N ARG A 25 4.30 -1.87 -7.04
CA ARG A 25 4.77 -2.42 -5.75
C ARG A 25 5.66 -1.44 -4.99
N ASN A 26 6.53 -0.71 -5.68
CA ASN A 26 7.42 0.25 -5.05
C ASN A 26 6.67 1.48 -4.52
N LEU A 27 5.66 1.97 -5.24
CA LEU A 27 4.77 3.04 -4.78
C LEU A 27 3.97 2.59 -3.56
N SER A 28 3.39 1.38 -3.59
CA SER A 28 2.69 0.81 -2.43
C SER A 28 3.60 0.70 -1.22
N LYS A 29 4.82 0.16 -1.38
CA LYS A 29 5.80 0.05 -0.31
C LYS A 29 6.24 1.41 0.24
N ALA A 30 6.43 2.41 -0.62
CA ALA A 30 6.80 3.76 -0.20
C ALA A 30 5.68 4.43 0.62
N ALA A 31 4.43 4.28 0.20
CA ALA A 31 3.30 4.77 0.96
C ALA A 31 3.08 4.04 2.28
N ASP A 32 3.35 2.73 2.34
CA ASP A 32 3.36 1.95 3.60
C ASP A 32 4.49 2.37 4.57
N ASN A 33 5.49 3.07 4.06
CA ASN A 33 6.52 3.73 4.86
C ASN A 33 6.19 5.20 5.16
N PHE A 34 4.99 5.67 4.81
CA PHE A 34 4.55 7.04 4.99
C PHE A 34 5.46 8.04 4.26
N GLU A 35 5.95 7.68 3.07
CA GLU A 35 6.78 8.54 2.20
C GLU A 35 5.96 9.26 1.12
N ILE A 36 4.69 8.88 0.92
CA ILE A 36 3.83 9.37 -0.16
C ILE A 36 2.55 9.96 0.41
N ASN A 37 2.21 11.17 -0.02
CA ASN A 37 0.92 11.78 0.24
C ASN A 37 -0.17 11.17 -0.63
N ARG A 38 -1.25 10.73 0.02
CA ARG A 38 -2.44 10.21 -0.64
C ARG A 38 -3.66 10.95 -0.13
N ARG A 39 -4.60 11.13 -1.03
CA ARG A 39 -5.96 11.57 -0.72
C ARG A 39 -6.90 10.39 -0.94
N VAL A 40 -7.64 10.03 0.09
CA VAL A 40 -8.72 9.06 0.01
C VAL A 40 -10.04 9.79 0.13
N VAL A 41 -10.91 9.62 -0.84
CA VAL A 41 -12.23 10.25 -0.89
C VAL A 41 -13.29 9.16 -0.90
N PHE A 42 -14.16 9.17 0.10
CA PHE A 42 -15.36 8.36 0.14
C PHE A 42 -16.52 9.15 -0.42
N TYR A 43 -17.29 8.50 -1.28
CA TYR A 43 -18.42 9.13 -1.92
C TYR A 43 -19.55 8.12 -2.14
N ASN A 44 -20.74 8.67 -2.28
CA ASN A 44 -21.92 7.90 -2.66
C ASN A 44 -21.92 7.69 -4.18
N GLY A 45 -21.87 6.45 -4.64
CA GLY A 45 -21.84 6.11 -6.06
C GLY A 45 -23.15 6.39 -6.83
N ILE A 46 -24.27 6.64 -6.12
CA ILE A 46 -25.55 7.01 -6.72
C ILE A 46 -25.68 8.54 -6.81
N THR A 47 -25.44 9.26 -5.72
CA THR A 47 -25.65 10.72 -5.68
C THR A 47 -24.42 11.53 -6.06
N GLY A 48 -23.22 10.94 -6.02
CA GLY A 48 -21.95 11.63 -6.22
C GLY A 48 -21.50 12.47 -5.02
N GLU A 49 -22.22 12.43 -3.90
CA GLU A 49 -21.91 13.24 -2.72
C GLU A 49 -20.63 12.74 -2.01
N TYR A 50 -19.73 13.68 -1.68
CA TYR A 50 -18.55 13.39 -0.87
C TYR A 50 -18.93 13.26 0.61
N MET A 51 -18.59 12.10 1.18
CA MET A 51 -18.95 11.77 2.56
C MET A 51 -17.78 11.98 3.53
N LEU A 52 -16.56 11.70 3.06
CA LEU A 52 -15.34 11.80 3.86
C LEU A 52 -14.15 11.98 2.93
N SER A 53 -13.23 12.87 3.31
CA SER A 53 -11.91 12.97 2.68
C SER A 53 -10.83 12.86 3.75
N ILE A 54 -9.84 12.03 3.48
CA ILE A 54 -8.65 11.84 4.30
C ILE A 54 -7.44 12.14 3.43
N GLU A 55 -6.61 13.08 3.85
CA GLU A 55 -5.42 13.46 3.10
C GLU A 55 -4.19 13.45 4.00
N GLY A 56 -3.08 12.97 3.44
CA GLY A 56 -1.76 13.04 4.06
C GLY A 56 -0.94 11.79 3.78
N LEU A 57 0.04 11.54 4.64
CA LEU A 57 0.88 10.35 4.57
C LEU A 57 0.08 9.14 5.09
N CYS A 58 -0.63 8.49 4.18
CA CYS A 58 -1.55 7.41 4.50
C CYS A 58 -1.21 6.10 3.77
N SER A 59 -1.20 5.01 4.52
CA SER A 59 -1.12 3.63 4.05
C SER A 59 -2.52 3.02 4.06
N LEU A 60 -2.80 2.20 3.06
CA LEU A 60 -4.03 1.42 2.96
C LEU A 60 -3.77 0.00 3.51
N GLY A 61 -4.80 -0.61 4.08
CA GLY A 61 -4.69 -1.94 4.69
C GLY A 61 -4.15 -3.01 3.75
N ASN A 62 -3.36 -3.92 4.31
CA ASN A 62 -2.72 -5.02 3.57
C ASN A 62 -3.46 -6.36 3.68
N ALA A 63 -4.55 -6.40 4.46
CA ALA A 63 -5.31 -7.63 4.74
C ALA A 63 -6.78 -7.33 5.11
N ASP A 64 -7.38 -6.33 4.46
CA ASP A 64 -8.78 -5.99 4.70
C ASP A 64 -9.70 -7.08 4.13
N LYS A 65 -10.83 -7.33 4.81
CA LYS A 65 -11.85 -8.25 4.32
C LYS A 65 -12.68 -7.60 3.22
N ASN A 66 -13.50 -8.41 2.56
CA ASN A 66 -14.42 -7.88 1.56
C ASN A 66 -15.30 -6.78 2.15
N ARG A 67 -15.46 -5.67 1.40
CA ARG A 67 -16.22 -4.47 1.80
C ARG A 67 -15.70 -3.76 3.06
N GLU A 68 -14.44 -3.95 3.40
CA GLU A 68 -13.77 -3.18 4.45
C GLU A 68 -12.54 -2.50 3.86
N VAL A 69 -12.21 -1.32 4.38
CA VAL A 69 -10.94 -0.67 4.10
C VAL A 69 -10.41 -0.05 5.39
N THR A 70 -9.14 -0.31 5.67
CA THR A 70 -8.43 0.35 6.77
C THR A 70 -7.44 1.35 6.22
N ILE A 71 -7.40 2.53 6.84
CA ILE A 71 -6.49 3.61 6.44
C ILE A 71 -5.71 4.03 7.68
N THR A 72 -4.39 3.93 7.60
CA THR A 72 -3.49 4.40 8.66
C THR A 72 -2.76 5.63 8.16
N CYS A 73 -2.90 6.76 8.85
CA CYS A 73 -2.26 8.01 8.49
C CYS A 73 -1.28 8.44 9.58
N LYS A 74 -0.08 8.85 9.17
CA LYS A 74 0.88 9.50 10.05
C LYS A 74 0.50 10.97 10.22
N THR A 75 0.25 11.40 11.46
CA THR A 75 -0.27 12.75 11.79
C THR A 75 0.76 13.62 12.52
N GLY A 76 1.95 13.09 12.78
CA GLY A 76 3.05 13.75 13.47
C GLY A 76 4.28 12.84 13.46
N PRO A 77 5.41 13.25 14.08
CA PRO A 77 6.67 12.51 14.00
C PRO A 77 6.56 11.05 14.46
N SER A 78 5.76 10.80 15.50
CA SER A 78 5.53 9.49 16.13
C SER A 78 4.04 9.20 16.38
N SER A 79 3.13 9.97 15.78
CA SER A 79 1.68 9.82 15.99
C SER A 79 0.97 9.32 14.73
N PHE A 80 0.05 8.38 14.93
CA PHE A 80 -0.70 7.74 13.85
C PHE A 80 -2.19 7.71 14.21
N LYS A 81 -3.04 7.86 13.19
CA LYS A 81 -4.47 7.62 13.30
C LYS A 81 -4.83 6.47 12.38
N LYS A 82 -5.67 5.56 12.87
CA LYS A 82 -6.19 4.44 12.09
C LYS A 82 -7.70 4.58 11.96
N HIS A 83 -8.19 4.44 10.75
CA HIS A 83 -9.59 4.49 10.38
C HIS A 83 -10.02 3.12 9.90
N PHE A 84 -11.18 2.66 10.37
CA PHE A 84 -11.84 1.43 9.92
C PHE A 84 -13.13 1.85 9.21
N LEU A 85 -13.25 1.52 7.94
CA LEU A 85 -14.32 2.00 7.09
C LEU A 85 -15.01 0.81 6.44
N GLY A 86 -16.33 0.72 6.63
CA GLY A 86 -17.16 -0.27 5.95
C GLY A 86 -17.70 0.28 4.64
N LEU A 87 -17.64 -0.53 3.58
CA LEU A 87 -18.17 -0.21 2.27
C LEU A 87 -19.59 -0.76 2.13
N SER A 88 -20.47 0.06 1.57
CA SER A 88 -21.84 -0.33 1.26
C SER A 88 -22.04 -0.42 -0.25
N ASP A 89 -23.19 -0.92 -0.71
CA ASP A 89 -23.46 -1.01 -2.16
C ASP A 89 -23.50 0.38 -2.82
N ASN A 90 -23.75 1.43 -2.03
CA ASN A 90 -23.81 2.80 -2.49
C ASN A 90 -22.60 3.63 -2.09
N VAL A 91 -21.71 3.13 -1.23
CA VAL A 91 -20.56 3.89 -0.72
C VAL A 91 -19.27 3.22 -1.17
N THR A 92 -18.50 3.97 -1.94
CA THR A 92 -17.19 3.54 -2.44
C THR A 92 -16.14 4.61 -2.12
N TYR A 93 -14.90 4.34 -2.50
CA TYR A 93 -13.78 5.23 -2.27
C TYR A 93 -12.86 5.31 -3.48
N PHE A 94 -12.20 6.45 -3.60
CA PHE A 94 -11.15 6.72 -4.57
C PHE A 94 -9.89 7.13 -3.83
N VAL A 95 -8.75 6.59 -4.26
CA VAL A 95 -7.44 6.88 -3.68
C VAL A 95 -6.58 7.49 -4.76
N GLU A 96 -6.16 8.70 -4.52
CA GLU A 96 -5.24 9.42 -5.37
C GLU A 96 -3.90 9.56 -4.67
N GLN A 97 -2.82 9.35 -5.42
CA GLN A 97 -1.51 9.84 -5.05
C GLN A 97 -1.37 11.26 -5.60
N LEU A 98 -1.23 12.25 -4.72
CA LEU A 98 -1.30 13.67 -5.09
C LEU A 98 -0.10 14.12 -5.93
N ASP A 99 1.09 13.65 -5.58
CA ASP A 99 2.34 14.02 -6.23
C ASP A 99 2.99 12.80 -6.91
N GLY A 100 3.65 13.03 -8.04
CA GLY A 100 4.52 12.02 -8.65
C GLY A 100 5.64 11.63 -7.69
N ALA A 101 5.84 10.33 -7.46
CA ALA A 101 6.94 9.82 -6.65
C ALA A 101 7.96 9.13 -7.54
N ASN A 102 9.24 9.49 -7.39
CA ASN A 102 10.32 8.85 -8.12
C ASN A 102 10.61 7.48 -7.49
N VAL A 103 9.99 6.42 -8.05
CA VAL A 103 10.24 5.05 -7.67
C VAL A 103 11.13 4.38 -8.71
N SER A 104 12.18 3.71 -8.26
CA SER A 104 13.06 2.98 -9.15
C SER A 104 12.31 1.80 -9.79
N THR A 105 12.36 1.67 -11.11
CA THR A 105 12.02 0.42 -11.81
C THR A 105 13.21 -0.56 -11.84
N TYR A 106 14.43 -0.07 -11.58
CA TYR A 106 15.64 -0.86 -11.47
C TYR A 106 15.91 -1.33 -10.02
N HIS A 107 16.42 -2.55 -9.88
CA HIS A 107 16.48 -3.26 -8.60
C HIS A 107 17.64 -2.81 -7.70
N TYR A 108 17.33 -2.18 -6.55
CA TYR A 108 17.90 -2.40 -5.21
C TYR A 108 17.43 -1.26 -4.25
N LYS A 109 16.40 -1.51 -3.42
CA LYS A 109 15.99 -0.60 -2.31
C LYS A 109 15.86 -1.42 -1.04
N VAL A 110 16.85 -1.30 -0.14
CA VAL A 110 16.80 -1.89 1.20
C VAL A 110 16.29 -0.83 2.17
N VAL A 111 15.14 -1.09 2.78
CA VAL A 111 14.57 -0.23 3.83
C VAL A 111 14.83 -0.93 5.16
N PHE A 112 15.81 -0.44 5.92
CA PHE A 112 15.99 -0.85 7.31
C PHE A 112 15.07 0.01 8.19
N LYS A 113 14.24 -0.63 9.02
CA LYS A 113 13.52 0.03 10.13
C LYS A 113 14.19 -0.38 11.45
N PRO A 114 15.23 0.33 11.94
CA PRO A 114 15.99 -0.08 13.12
C PRO A 114 15.13 -0.19 14.40
N SER A 115 14.08 0.62 14.53
CA SER A 115 13.23 0.69 15.73
C SER A 115 12.33 -0.53 15.94
N VAL A 116 12.22 -1.46 14.98
CA VAL A 116 11.46 -2.72 15.16
C VAL A 116 12.37 -3.87 15.59
N ILE A 117 13.69 -3.69 15.52
CA ILE A 117 14.70 -4.71 15.84
C ILE A 117 15.10 -4.64 17.32
N VAL A 118 14.91 -3.49 17.97
CA VAL A 118 15.10 -3.35 19.41
C VAL A 118 13.78 -3.70 20.10
N PRO A 119 13.66 -4.85 20.79
CA PRO A 119 12.46 -5.18 21.53
C PRO A 119 12.22 -4.13 22.62
N ASP A 120 10.96 -3.72 22.76
CA ASP A 120 10.53 -2.82 23.83
C ASP A 120 10.60 -3.59 25.16
N VAL A 121 11.72 -3.47 25.88
CA VAL A 121 11.90 -4.13 27.18
C VAL A 121 11.18 -3.29 28.23
N SER A 122 9.93 -3.64 28.48
CA SER A 122 9.19 -3.16 29.65
C SER A 122 9.74 -3.86 30.90
N VAL A 123 10.55 -3.14 31.67
CA VAL A 123 10.93 -3.55 33.03
C VAL A 123 9.79 -3.09 33.96
N LYS A 124 9.14 -4.05 34.61
CA LYS A 124 8.14 -3.81 35.64
C LYS A 124 8.80 -3.61 37.00
#